data_AF-A0A2V7UVM3-F1
#
_entry.id   AF-A0A2V7UVM3-F1
#
_cell.length_a   1.000
_cell.length_b   1.000
_cell.length_c   1.000
_cell.angle_alpha   90.00
_cell.angle_beta   90.00
_cell.angle_gamma   90.00
#
_symmetry.space_group_name_H-M   'P 1'
#
loop_
_entity.id
_entity.type
_entity.pdbx_description
1 polymer ?
#
loop_
_entity_poly.entity_id
_entity_poly.type
_entity_poly.pdbx_seq_one_letter_code
_entity_poly.pdbx_strand_id
1 'polypeptide(L)' 'MKDREQLIVQIRRYPHASWGTLPRQNGSWECFFEIPGPRGNQRLHAYGKDEIDVLEKMLEILQREHISPGERERP' A
#
# COMPACT_ATOMS: atom_id res chain seq x y z
N MET A 1 14.38 -6.55 -11.77
CA MET A 1 14.02 -5.30 -11.07
C MET A 1 12.55 -5.08 -11.32
N LYS A 2 11.72 -4.99 -10.27
CA LYS A 2 10.31 -4.61 -10.47
C LYS A 2 10.26 -3.14 -10.82
N ASP A 3 9.46 -2.82 -11.83
CA ASP A 3 9.25 -1.44 -12.24
C ASP A 3 8.37 -0.73 -11.19
N ARG A 4 8.74 0.50 -10.83
CA ARG A 4 7.99 1.37 -9.92
C ARG A 4 6.52 1.42 -10.31
N GLU A 5 6.23 1.61 -11.60
CA GLU A 5 4.88 1.75 -12.11
C GLU A 5 4.09 0.45 -11.94
N GLN A 6 4.72 -0.70 -12.14
CA GLN A 6 4.07 -2.00 -11.93
C GLN A 6 3.67 -2.23 -10.48
N LEU A 7 4.51 -1.80 -9.52
CA LEU A 7 4.18 -1.89 -8.10
C LEU A 7 3.00 -0.97 -7.75
N ILE A 8 3.05 0.28 -8.24
CA ILE A 8 1.95 1.25 -8.07
C ILE A 8 0.65 0.70 -8.63
N VAL A 9 0.66 0.12 -9.84
CA VAL A 9 -0.52 -0.48 -10.46
C VAL A 9 -1.07 -1.63 -9.61
N GLN A 10 -0.20 -2.46 -9.02
CA GLN A 10 -0.64 -3.56 -8.15
C GLN A 10 -1.23 -3.07 -6.83
N ILE A 11 -0.57 -2.13 -6.16
CA ILE A 11 -1.04 -1.54 -4.90
C ILE A 11 -2.40 -0.84 -5.08
N ARG A 12 -2.60 -0.14 -6.21
CA ARG A 12 -3.87 0.55 -6.50
C ARG A 12 -5.06 -0.38 -6.74
N ARG A 13 -4.85 -1.69 -6.90
CA ARG A 13 -5.95 -2.67 -7.01
C ARG A 13 -6.65 -2.92 -5.68
N TYR A 14 -5.99 -2.59 -4.56
CA TYR A 14 -6.53 -2.76 -3.23
C TYR A 14 -7.46 -1.58 -2.87
N PRO A 15 -8.59 -1.82 -2.19
CA PRO A 15 -9.48 -0.74 -1.74
C PRO A 15 -8.76 0.24 -0.81
N HIS A 16 -8.76 1.52 -1.16
CA HIS A 16 -8.14 2.57 -0.36
C HIS A 16 -8.93 3.88 -0.37
N ALA A 17 -8.78 4.64 0.72
CA ALA A 17 -9.22 6.02 0.82
C ALA A 17 -8.11 6.97 0.35
N SER A 18 -6.87 6.75 0.80
CA SER A 18 -5.69 7.49 0.38
C SER A 18 -4.45 6.61 0.53
N TRP A 19 -3.40 6.90 -0.22
CA TRP A 19 -2.11 6.23 -0.07
C TRP A 19 -1.01 7.06 -0.73
N GLY A 20 0.24 6.77 -0.41
CA GLY A 20 1.37 7.42 -1.02
C GLY A 20 2.72 6.96 -0.47
N THR A 21 3.78 7.45 -1.11
CA THR A 21 5.17 7.28 -0.67
C THR A 21 5.77 8.64 -0.35
N LEU A 22 6.58 8.70 0.71
CA LEU A 22 7.31 9.92 1.07
C LEU A 22 8.71 9.60 1.64
N PRO A 23 9.73 10.42 1.32
CA PRO A 23 11.02 10.33 1.99
C PRO A 23 10.92 10.89 3.41
N ARG A 24 11.62 10.24 4.34
CA ARG A 24 11.73 10.65 5.75
C ARG A 24 13.06 11.35 6.01
N GLN A 25 13.11 12.16 7.07
CA GLN A 25 14.30 12.94 7.44
C GLN A 25 15.55 12.09 7.75
N ASN A 26 15.37 10.83 8.16
CA ASN A 26 16.46 9.90 8.45
C ASN A 26 17.00 9.17 7.21
N GLY A 27 16.61 9.58 6.00
CA GLY A 27 17.02 8.96 4.73
C GLY A 27 16.26 7.68 4.38
N SER A 28 15.33 7.22 5.23
CA SER A 28 14.42 6.13 4.89
C SER A 28 13.20 6.64 4.10
N TRP A 29 12.45 5.73 3.51
CA TRP A 29 11.17 5.99 2.88
C TRP A 29 10.05 5.39 3.72
N GLU A 30 8.87 5.97 3.56
CA GLU A 30 7.62 5.46 4.09
C GLU A 30 6.61 5.32 2.95
N CYS A 31 5.87 4.21 2.94
CA CYS A 31 4.62 4.09 2.20
C CYS A 31 3.47 3.97 3.20
N PHE A 32 2.45 4.81 3.05
CA PHE A 32 1.22 4.71 3.83
C PHE A 32 0.07 4.30 2.93
N PHE A 33 -0.88 3.54 3.48
CA PHE A 33 -2.05 3.06 2.75
C PHE A 33 -3.26 3.02 3.68
N GLU A 34 -4.28 3.82 3.39
CA GLU A 34 -5.50 3.91 4.18
C GLU A 34 -6.60 3.05 3.58
N ILE A 35 -7.12 2.13 4.39
CA ILE A 35 -8.18 1.22 4.04
C ILE A 35 -9.47 1.67 4.74
N PRO A 36 -10.56 1.90 4.00
CA PRO A 36 -11.86 2.20 4.60
C PRO A 36 -12.41 0.93 5.28
N GLY A 37 -12.67 1.02 6.59
CA GLY A 37 -13.25 -0.07 7.37
C GLY A 37 -14.61 0.29 8.00
N PRO A 38 -15.38 -0.69 8.48
CA PRO A 38 -16.72 -0.49 9.03
C PRO A 38 -16.76 0.36 10.32
N ARG A 39 -15.61 0.52 10.99
CA ARG A 39 -15.45 1.32 12.22
C ARG A 39 -14.56 2.56 12.03
N GLY A 40 -14.18 2.88 10.79
CA GLY A 40 -13.26 3.97 10.45
C GLY A 40 -12.12 3.51 9.55
N ASN A 41 -11.28 4.46 9.14
CA ASN A 41 -10.13 4.19 8.28
C ASN A 41 -9.00 3.56 9.09
N GLN A 42 -8.47 2.44 8.59
CA GLN A 42 -7.24 1.84 9.10
C GLN A 42 -6.08 2.26 8.22
N ARG A 43 -5.00 2.78 8.81
CA ARG A 43 -3.80 3.17 8.07
C ARG A 43 -2.69 2.15 8.26
N LEU A 44 -2.22 1.57 7.16
CA LEU A 44 -1.04 0.73 7.08
C LEU A 44 0.20 1.56 6.77
N HIS A 45 1.34 1.12 7.30
CA HIS A 45 2.63 1.78 7.09
C HIS A 45 3.70 0.74 6.73
N ALA A 46 4.48 1.02 5.70
CA ALA A 46 5.67 0.27 5.32
C ALA A 46 6.88 1.20 5.31
N TYR A 47 8.02 0.72 5.80
CA TYR A 47 9.26 1.49 5.89
C TYR A 47 10.41 0.78 5.18
N GLY A 48 11.25 1.55 4.52
CA GLY A 48 12.26 1.02 3.62
C GLY A 48 13.39 1.98 3.32
N LYS A 49 14.40 1.49 2.62
CA LYS A 49 15.61 2.27 2.30
C LYS A 49 15.42 3.20 1.09
N ASP A 50 14.48 2.89 0.21
CA ASP A 50 14.16 3.64 -1.01
C ASP A 50 12.67 3.49 -1.35
N GLU A 51 12.21 4.22 -2.37
CA GLU A 51 10.81 4.20 -2.80
C GLU A 51 10.34 2.81 -3.27
N ILE A 52 11.20 2.05 -3.96
CA ILE A 52 10.85 0.73 -4.47
C ILE A 52 10.69 -0.26 -3.31
N ASP A 53 11.63 -0.23 -2.36
CA ASP A 53 11.60 -1.09 -1.17
C ASP A 53 10.33 -0.89 -0.34
N VAL A 54 9.86 0.35 -0.16
CA VAL A 54 8.59 0.59 0.57
C VAL A 54 7.37 0.15 -0.21
N LEU A 55 7.38 0.29 -1.54
CA LEU A 55 6.28 -0.18 -2.39
C LEU A 55 6.19 -1.71 -2.38
N GLU A 56 7.33 -2.41 -2.47
CA GLU A 56 7.37 -3.87 -2.37
C GLU A 56 6.84 -4.35 -1.02
N LYS A 57 7.30 -3.75 0.08
CA LYS A 57 6.82 -4.08 1.42
C LYS A 57 5.34 -3.79 1.61
N MET A 58 4.84 -2.66 1.09
CA MET A 58 3.41 -2.35 1.17
C MET A 58 2.59 -3.39 0.41
N LEU A 59 3.04 -3.79 -0.79
CA LEU A 59 2.36 -4.84 -1.55
C LEU A 59 2.35 -6.17 -0.80
N GLU A 60 3.45 -6.55 -0.13
CA GLU A 60 3.50 -7.75 0.70
C GLU A 60 2.53 -7.69 1.89
N ILE A 61 2.42 -6.54 2.56
CA ILE A 61 1.43 -6.34 3.64
C ILE A 61 0.01 -6.52 3.10
N LEU A 62 -0.31 -5.86 1.99
CA LEU A 62 -1.63 -5.93 1.37
C LEU A 62 -2.02 -7.36 0.94
N GLN A 63 -1.05 -8.11 0.42
CA GLN A 63 -1.22 -9.52 0.08
C GLN A 63 -1.42 -10.41 1.33
N ARG A 64 -0.62 -10.18 2.38
CA ARG A 64 -0.68 -10.96 3.62
C ARG A 64 -1.98 -10.75 4.40
N GLU A 65 -2.47 -9.51 4.45
CA GLU A 65 -3.71 -9.17 5.16
C GLU A 65 -4.96 -9.64 4.38
N HIS A 66 -4.80 -10.33 3.25
CA HIS A 66 -5.89 -10.78 2.38
C HIS A 66 -6.91 -9.67 2.11
N ILE A 67 -6.44 -8.43 1.97
CA ILE A 67 -7.31 -7.31 1.62
C ILE A 67 -7.71 -7.54 0.18
N SER A 68 -8.81 -8.27 -0.07
CA SER A 68 -9.16 -8.71 -1.42
C SER A 68 -9.17 -7.50 -2.37
N PRO A 69 -8.47 -7.57 -3.51
CA PRO A 69 -8.56 -6.58 -4.57
C PRO A 69 -9.93 -6.72 -5.22
N GLY A 70 -10.96 -6.14 -4.60
CA GLY A 70 -12.24 -5.88 -5.24
C GLY A 70 -13.26 -7.03 -5.27
N GLU A 71 -13.41 -7.83 -4.22
CA GLU A 71 -14.69 -8.54 -4.02
C GLU A 71 -15.75 -7.59 -3.47
N ARG A 72 -16.13 -6.61 -4.29
CA ARG A 72 -17.51 -6.12 -4.29
C ARG A 72 -18.31 -7.15 -5.07
N GLU A 73 -18.75 -8.20 -4.39
CA GLU A 73 -19.91 -8.95 -4.84
C GLU A 73 -21.08 -7.96 -5.00
N ARG A 74 -21.54 -7.81 -6.24
CA ARG A 74 -22.87 -7.31 -6.59
C ARG A 74 -23.33 -8.13 -7.79
N PRO A 75 -24.61 -8.47 -7.91
CA PRO A 75 -25.64 -8.76 -6.91
C PRO A 75 -25.98 -10.26 -6.80
#